data_AF-A0A2N9LG21-F1
#
_entry.id   AF-A0A2N9LG21-F1
#
_cell.length_a   1.000
_cell.length_b   1.000
_cell.length_c   1.000
_cell.angle_alpha   90.00
_cell.angle_beta   90.00
_cell.angle_gamma   90.00
#
_symmetry.space_group_name_H-M   'P 1'
#
loop_
_entity.id
_entity.type
_entity.pdbx_description
1 polymer ?
#
loop_
_entity_poly.entity_id
_entity_poly.type
_entity_poly.pdbx_seq_one_letter_code
_entity_poly.pdbx_strand_id
1 'polypeptide(L)'
;MELGRVRKIVCSFPRSSDPVVFESLYRAGKIELEIVPQGTLAERMRAAGAGVPAFFTATGVGTKMAVGKEHRDIDGRTYILESWLPGDVALVEAWEADRWGNLTFKESGRNFNPVMAMAAKLTIVQTQHIRELGEINPDHVVTPGIFVDRVLHVPYGDPTGF
;
A
#
# COMPACT_ATOMS: atom_id res chain seq x y z
N MET A 1 12.93 -11.73 -5.76
CA MET A 1 14.18 -11.41 -5.01
C MET A 1 15.38 -12.15 -5.58
N GLU A 2 15.22 -13.40 -6.02
CA GLU A 2 16.29 -14.18 -6.69
C GLU A 2 16.98 -13.43 -7.84
N LEU A 3 16.22 -12.73 -8.69
CA LEU A 3 16.77 -11.97 -9.82
C LEU A 3 17.53 -10.69 -9.42
N GLY A 4 17.72 -10.40 -8.13
CA GLY A 4 18.49 -9.25 -7.65
C GLY A 4 17.87 -7.87 -7.97
N ARG A 5 16.57 -7.81 -8.26
CA ARG A 5 15.86 -6.58 -8.65
C ARG A 5 15.30 -5.76 -7.48
N VAL A 6 15.42 -6.25 -6.26
CA VAL A 6 14.91 -5.59 -5.04
C VAL A 6 16.09 -5.33 -4.11
N ARG A 7 16.40 -4.05 -3.87
CA ARG A 7 17.45 -3.62 -2.93
C ARG A 7 16.93 -3.46 -1.50
N LYS A 8 15.71 -2.93 -1.34
CA LYS A 8 15.12 -2.60 -0.04
C LYS A 8 13.66 -3.01 0.01
N ILE A 9 13.21 -3.47 1.18
CA ILE A 9 11.82 -3.80 1.46
C ILE A 9 11.35 -2.98 2.65
N VAL A 10 10.19 -2.34 2.51
CA VAL A 10 9.47 -1.68 3.60
C VAL A 10 8.18 -2.47 3.80
N CYS A 11 8.01 -3.11 4.96
CA CYS A 11 6.84 -3.96 5.20
C CYS A 11 6.50 -4.07 6.69
N SER A 12 5.28 -4.49 7.00
CA SER A 12 4.87 -4.79 8.38
C SER A 12 5.20 -6.19 8.83
N PHE A 13 5.30 -7.14 7.90
CA PHE A 13 5.57 -8.53 8.20
C PHE A 13 6.36 -9.19 7.06
N PRO A 14 7.67 -9.45 7.22
CA PRO A 14 8.51 -9.99 6.17
C PRO A 14 8.35 -11.53 6.08
N ARG A 15 7.16 -12.02 5.69
CA ARG A 15 7.00 -13.40 5.25
C ARG A 15 6.91 -13.48 3.74
N SER A 16 7.79 -14.25 3.14
CA SER A 16 7.70 -14.68 1.74
C SER A 16 7.18 -16.12 1.67
N SER A 17 6.60 -16.47 0.51
CA SER A 17 6.26 -17.85 0.13
C SER A 17 7.50 -18.75 0.02
N ASP A 18 8.66 -18.16 -0.31
CA ASP A 18 9.97 -18.78 -0.19
C ASP A 18 10.83 -18.00 0.84
N PRO A 19 10.81 -18.41 2.12
CA PRO A 19 11.55 -17.72 3.19
C PRO A 19 13.08 -17.86 3.05
N VAL A 20 13.57 -18.87 2.34
CA VAL A 20 15.00 -19.19 2.28
C VAL A 20 15.76 -18.14 1.46
N VAL A 21 15.20 -17.71 0.34
CA VAL A 21 15.83 -16.70 -0.52
C VAL A 21 15.90 -15.34 0.18
N PHE A 22 14.82 -14.89 0.83
CA PHE A 22 14.84 -13.61 1.53
C PHE A 22 15.82 -13.62 2.71
N GLU A 23 15.75 -14.66 3.55
CA GLU A 23 16.56 -14.75 4.76
C GLU A 23 18.06 -14.82 4.43
N SER A 24 18.44 -15.61 3.42
CA SER A 24 19.84 -15.71 2.98
C SER A 24 20.37 -14.38 2.44
N LEU A 25 19.59 -13.68 1.61
CA LEU A 25 19.98 -12.37 1.07
C LEU A 25 20.04 -11.29 2.17
N TYR A 26 19.12 -11.31 3.12
CA TYR A 26 19.10 -10.38 4.25
C TYR A 26 20.30 -10.60 5.18
N ARG A 27 20.58 -11.85 5.57
CA ARG A 27 21.75 -12.22 6.40
C ARG A 27 23.07 -11.89 5.69
N ALA A 28 23.11 -11.98 4.36
CA ALA A 28 24.26 -11.58 3.55
C ALA A 28 24.37 -10.07 3.31
N GLY A 29 23.45 -9.24 3.84
CA GLY A 29 23.45 -7.79 3.65
C GLY A 29 23.13 -7.32 2.23
N LYS A 30 22.55 -8.20 1.40
CA LYS A 30 22.23 -7.90 -0.01
C LYS A 30 20.85 -7.26 -0.20
N ILE A 31 19.99 -7.34 0.83
CA ILE A 31 18.68 -6.69 0.88
C ILE A 31 18.56 -5.91 2.19
N GLU A 32 18.14 -4.66 2.09
CA GLU A 32 17.78 -3.82 3.23
C GLU A 32 16.32 -4.11 3.66
N LEU A 33 16.06 -4.15 4.97
CA LEU A 33 14.72 -4.33 5.51
C LEU A 33 14.37 -3.20 6.48
N GLU A 34 13.26 -2.53 6.21
CA GLU A 34 12.62 -1.59 7.13
C GLU A 34 11.29 -2.18 7.59
N ILE A 35 11.22 -2.60 8.85
CA ILE A 35 9.98 -3.09 9.46
C ILE A 35 9.20 -1.88 9.97
N VAL A 36 7.93 -1.78 9.58
CA VAL A 36 7.04 -0.67 9.96
C VAL A 36 5.73 -1.25 10.49
N PRO A 37 5.21 -0.83 11.66
CA PRO A 37 3.91 -1.27 12.14
C PRO A 37 2.83 -1.10 11.06
N GLN A 38 1.92 -2.07 10.91
CA GLN A 38 0.98 -2.10 9.78
C GLN A 38 0.12 -0.84 9.67
N GLY A 39 -0.39 -0.33 10.80
CA GLY A 39 -1.15 0.92 10.84
C GLY A 39 -0.32 2.12 10.41
N THR A 40 0.94 2.20 10.87
CA THR A 40 1.88 3.23 10.45
C THR A 40 2.19 3.13 8.96
N LEU A 41 2.40 1.93 8.42
CA LEU A 41 2.66 1.73 6.99
C LEU A 41 1.49 2.21 6.12
N ALA A 42 0.26 1.85 6.50
CA ALA A 42 -0.94 2.34 5.83
C ALA A 42 -1.05 3.87 5.88
N GLU A 43 -0.82 4.45 7.06
CA GLU A 43 -0.92 5.89 7.27
C GLU A 43 0.20 6.66 6.54
N ARG A 44 1.41 6.11 6.42
CA ARG A 44 2.49 6.70 5.63
C ARG A 44 2.14 6.79 4.14
N MET A 45 1.50 5.76 3.57
CA MET A 45 1.00 5.81 2.18
C MET A 45 -0.16 6.79 2.04
N ARG A 46 -1.13 6.74 2.96
CA ARG A 46 -2.26 7.69 2.97
C ARG A 46 -1.78 9.14 3.07
N ALA A 47 -0.81 9.42 3.94
CA ALA A 47 -0.19 10.72 4.11
C ALA A 47 0.49 11.20 2.83
N ALA A 48 1.20 10.31 2.12
CA ALA A 48 1.78 10.63 0.80
C ALA A 48 0.71 11.08 -0.20
N GLY A 49 -0.36 10.29 -0.36
CA GLY A 49 -1.44 10.62 -1.28
C GLY A 49 -2.28 11.84 -0.89
N ALA A 50 -2.26 12.20 0.39
CA ALA A 50 -2.93 13.39 0.91
C ALA A 50 -2.04 14.65 0.96
N GLY A 51 -0.76 14.56 0.55
CA GLY A 51 0.18 15.69 0.63
C GLY A 51 0.62 16.04 2.06
N VAL A 52 0.53 15.10 3.00
CA VAL A 52 0.94 15.29 4.40
C VAL A 52 2.36 14.73 4.58
N PRO A 53 3.39 15.58 4.76
CA PRO A 53 4.78 15.12 4.75
C PRO A 53 5.18 14.26 5.97
N ALA A 54 4.53 14.49 7.11
CA ALA A 54 4.77 13.72 8.33
C ALA A 54 3.58 13.80 9.29
N PHE A 55 3.47 12.83 10.19
CA PHE A 55 2.45 12.77 11.23
C PHE A 55 3.00 12.13 12.50
N PHE A 56 2.39 12.43 13.65
CA PHE A 56 2.73 11.82 14.93
C PHE A 56 1.86 10.60 15.21
N THR A 57 2.46 9.51 15.69
CA THR A 57 1.74 8.31 16.14
C THR A 57 2.35 7.77 17.43
N ALA A 58 1.52 7.20 18.31
CA ALA A 58 2.00 6.52 19.51
C ALA A 58 2.52 5.09 19.20
N THR A 59 2.22 4.57 18.00
CA THR A 59 2.60 3.21 17.60
C THR A 59 4.12 3.10 17.47
N GLY A 60 4.73 2.25 18.31
CA GLY A 60 6.17 1.99 18.29
C GLY A 60 6.97 2.75 19.36
N VAL A 61 6.36 3.70 20.08
CA VAL A 61 6.98 4.36 21.25
C VAL A 61 7.48 3.31 22.24
N GLY A 62 8.70 3.50 22.76
CA GLY A 62 9.34 2.58 23.70
C GLY A 62 9.85 1.27 23.07
N THR A 63 9.78 1.12 21.75
CA THR A 63 10.30 -0.06 21.03
C THR A 63 11.49 0.30 20.15
N LYS A 64 12.17 -0.69 19.57
CA LYS A 64 13.23 -0.48 18.58
C LYS A 64 12.77 0.32 17.34
N MET A 65 11.47 0.35 17.05
CA MET A 65 10.91 1.09 15.91
C MET A 65 10.92 2.61 16.13
N ALA A 66 11.09 3.08 17.36
CA ALA A 66 11.17 4.50 17.70
C ALA A 66 12.60 5.07 17.63
N VAL A 67 13.63 4.21 17.46
CA VAL A 67 15.03 4.65 17.47
C VAL A 67 15.29 5.62 16.31
N GLY A 68 15.87 6.78 16.63
CA GLY A 68 16.22 7.82 15.66
C GLY A 68 15.05 8.69 15.20
N LYS A 69 13.84 8.48 15.73
CA LYS A 69 12.66 9.31 15.41
C LYS A 69 12.49 10.44 16.42
N GLU A 70 11.97 11.57 15.94
CA GLU A 70 11.56 12.66 16.81
C GLU A 70 10.46 12.19 17.74
N HIS A 71 10.59 12.50 19.03
CA HIS A 71 9.57 12.25 20.04
C HIS A 71 8.92 13.58 20.42
N ARG A 72 7.60 13.55 20.64
CA ARG A 72 6.84 14.72 21.08
C ARG A 72 5.75 14.31 22.06
N ASP A 73 5.66 15.02 23.18
CA ASP A 73 4.51 14.91 24.06
C ASP A 73 3.37 15.79 23.56
N ILE A 74 2.20 15.17 23.40
CA ILE A 74 0.95 15.81 22.98
C ILE A 74 -0.11 15.38 23.99
N ASP A 75 -0.69 16.33 24.72
CA ASP A 75 -1.72 16.08 25.73
C ASP A 75 -1.36 15.01 26.77
N GLY A 76 -0.11 15.03 27.24
CA GLY A 76 0.38 14.12 28.29
C GLY A 76 0.70 12.70 27.80
N ARG A 77 0.74 12.47 26.49
CA ARG A 77 1.19 11.21 25.88
C ARG A 77 2.31 11.45 24.89
N THR A 78 3.33 10.59 24.91
CA THR A 78 4.44 10.64 23.97
C THR A 78 4.07 9.98 22.63
N TYR A 79 4.47 10.62 21.54
CA TYR A 79 4.32 10.16 20.15
C TYR A 79 5.67 10.20 19.44
N ILE A 80 5.79 9.46 18.33
CA ILE A 80 6.92 9.51 17.40
C ILE A 80 6.49 10.08 16.06
N LEU A 81 7.38 10.85 15.43
CA LEU A 81 7.18 11.38 14.09
C LEU A 81 7.46 10.29 13.04
N GLU A 82 6.53 10.12 12.11
CA GLU A 82 6.65 9.26 10.94
C GLU A 82 6.53 10.10 9.67
N SER A 83 7.40 9.85 8.70
CA SER A 83 7.35 10.52 7.39
C SER A 83 6.49 9.74 6.40
N TRP A 84 5.87 10.44 5.46
CA TRP A 84 5.13 9.82 4.36
C TRP A 84 5.94 8.77 3.57
N LEU A 85 5.24 7.94 2.79
CA LEU A 85 5.87 6.94 1.92
C LEU A 85 5.36 7.08 0.48
N PRO A 86 5.90 8.05 -0.29
CA PRO A 86 5.58 8.19 -1.71
C PRO A 86 6.24 7.09 -2.55
N GLY A 87 5.58 6.69 -3.64
CA GLY A 87 6.10 5.76 -4.63
C GLY A 87 6.22 6.38 -6.02
N ASP A 88 7.08 5.81 -6.86
CA ASP A 88 7.10 6.16 -8.28
C ASP A 88 6.01 5.41 -9.06
N VAL A 89 5.78 4.15 -8.69
CA VAL A 89 4.76 3.29 -9.32
C VAL A 89 3.98 2.52 -8.25
N ALA A 90 2.66 2.50 -8.37
CA ALA A 90 1.76 1.62 -7.62
C ALA A 90 1.24 0.53 -8.55
N LEU A 91 1.34 -0.72 -8.09
CA LEU A 91 0.71 -1.88 -8.72
C LEU A 91 -0.40 -2.33 -7.80
N VAL A 92 -1.64 -2.21 -8.26
CA VAL A 92 -2.83 -2.48 -7.44
C VAL A 92 -3.75 -3.48 -8.12
N GLU A 93 -4.47 -4.25 -7.32
CA GLU A 93 -5.46 -5.20 -7.79
C GLU A 93 -6.87 -4.76 -7.37
N ALA A 94 -7.79 -4.71 -8.33
CA ALA A 94 -9.19 -4.35 -8.12
C ALA A 94 -10.13 -5.50 -8.51
N TRP A 95 -11.29 -5.55 -7.86
CA TRP A 95 -12.35 -6.50 -8.22
C TRP A 95 -13.03 -6.05 -9.52
N GLU A 96 -13.55 -4.83 -9.54
CA GLU A 96 -14.07 -4.21 -10.76
C GLU A 96 -13.35 -2.90 -11.06
N ALA A 97 -13.22 -2.58 -12.34
CA ALA A 97 -12.80 -1.28 -12.80
C ALA A 97 -13.61 -0.84 -14.03
N ASP A 98 -13.84 0.46 -14.18
CA ASP A 98 -14.35 1.05 -15.42
C ASP A 98 -13.24 1.71 -16.25
N ARG A 99 -13.59 2.19 -17.45
CA ARG A 99 -12.64 2.88 -18.35
C ARG A 99 -12.08 4.19 -17.79
N TRP A 100 -12.74 4.82 -16.81
CA TRP A 100 -12.23 6.02 -16.13
C TRP A 100 -11.32 5.68 -14.94
N GLY A 101 -11.21 4.41 -14.58
CA GLY A 101 -10.37 3.94 -13.49
C GLY A 101 -11.08 3.93 -12.13
N ASN A 102 -12.41 4.03 -12.08
CA ASN A 102 -13.14 3.86 -10.81
C ASN A 102 -13.07 2.40 -10.38
N LEU A 103 -12.65 2.16 -9.14
CA LEU A 103 -12.38 0.81 -8.64
C LEU A 103 -13.34 0.40 -7.52
N THR A 104 -13.80 -0.85 -7.59
CA THR A 104 -14.37 -1.56 -6.44
C THR A 104 -13.42 -2.67 -5.98
N PHE A 105 -13.61 -3.13 -4.75
CA PHE A 105 -12.82 -4.23 -4.18
C PHE A 105 -13.75 -5.21 -3.47
N LYS A 106 -13.39 -6.49 -3.50
CA LYS A 106 -14.14 -7.55 -2.84
C LYS A 106 -13.49 -7.91 -1.52
N GLU A 107 -14.20 -7.69 -0.42
CA GLU A 107 -13.82 -8.13 0.93
C GLU A 107 -12.37 -7.76 1.31
N SER A 108 -11.56 -8.75 1.72
CA SER A 108 -10.16 -8.59 2.12
C SER A 108 -9.21 -8.25 0.97
N GLY A 109 -9.66 -8.38 -0.29
CA GLY A 109 -8.93 -7.93 -1.47
C GLY A 109 -8.73 -6.41 -1.54
N ARG A 110 -9.46 -5.63 -0.72
CA ARG A 110 -9.30 -4.17 -0.63
C ARG A 110 -7.96 -3.75 -0.03
N ASN A 111 -7.60 -4.33 1.12
CA ASN A 111 -6.41 -4.04 1.93
C ASN A 111 -5.70 -2.68 1.64
N PHE A 112 -4.46 -2.69 1.13
CA PHE A 112 -3.63 -1.52 0.86
C PHE A 112 -3.89 -0.89 -0.50
N ASN A 113 -4.64 -1.53 -1.39
CA ASN A 113 -4.81 -1.07 -2.78
C ASN A 113 -5.23 0.41 -2.88
N PRO A 114 -6.25 0.90 -2.12
CA PRO A 114 -6.65 2.30 -2.21
C PRO A 114 -5.56 3.29 -1.79
N VAL A 115 -4.91 3.05 -0.64
CA VAL A 115 -3.89 3.98 -0.13
C VAL A 115 -2.61 3.94 -0.96
N MET A 116 -2.30 2.79 -1.57
CA MET A 116 -1.16 2.64 -2.47
C MET A 116 -1.40 3.37 -3.80
N ALA A 117 -2.61 3.27 -4.37
CA ALA A 117 -3.00 3.99 -5.58
C ALA A 117 -2.87 5.50 -5.43
N MET A 118 -3.19 6.04 -4.25
CA MET A 118 -3.05 7.47 -3.97
C MET A 118 -1.60 7.91 -3.75
N ALA A 119 -0.71 7.00 -3.31
CA ALA A 119 0.63 7.34 -2.85
C ALA A 119 1.70 7.37 -3.96
N ALA A 120 1.35 7.04 -5.20
CA ALA A 120 2.31 6.92 -6.30
C ALA A 120 2.08 7.93 -7.43
N LYS A 121 3.15 8.20 -8.20
CA LYS A 121 3.08 9.06 -9.41
C LYS A 121 2.43 8.37 -10.61
N LEU A 122 2.54 7.05 -10.69
CA LEU A 122 1.94 6.22 -11.73
C LEU A 122 1.23 5.04 -11.08
N THR A 123 -0.08 4.94 -11.26
CA THR A 123 -0.89 3.82 -10.76
C THR A 123 -1.36 2.93 -11.89
N ILE A 124 -0.95 1.66 -11.83
CA ILE A 124 -1.34 0.61 -12.77
C ILE A 124 -2.23 -0.38 -12.02
N VAL A 125 -3.48 -0.48 -12.47
CA VAL A 125 -4.49 -1.36 -11.89
C VAL A 125 -4.61 -2.62 -12.74
N GLN A 126 -4.45 -3.77 -12.11
CA GLN A 126 -4.99 -5.02 -12.63
C GLN A 126 -6.42 -5.19 -12.11
N THR A 127 -7.38 -5.46 -12.99
CA THR A 127 -8.78 -5.74 -12.60
C THR A 127 -9.22 -7.12 -13.07
N GLN A 128 -10.07 -7.76 -12.25
CA GLN A 128 -10.71 -9.03 -12.56
C GLN A 128 -11.91 -8.84 -13.51
N HIS A 129 -12.69 -7.78 -13.31
CA HIS A 129 -13.92 -7.51 -14.05
C HIS A 129 -13.95 -6.08 -14.58
N ILE A 130 -14.00 -5.91 -15.91
CA ILE A 130 -14.27 -4.61 -16.51
C ILE A 130 -15.78 -4.34 -16.50
N ARG A 131 -16.14 -3.10 -16.16
CA ARG A 131 -17.50 -2.57 -16.22
C ARG A 131 -17.60 -1.42 -17.22
N GLU A 132 -18.75 -1.31 -17.86
CA GLU A 132 -19.05 -0.16 -18.69
C GLU A 132 -19.32 1.08 -17.82
N LEU A 133 -19.14 2.26 -18.40
CA LEU A 133 -19.38 3.52 -17.68
C LEU A 133 -20.84 3.60 -17.21
N GLY A 134 -21.03 3.85 -15.91
CA GLY A 134 -22.34 3.92 -15.27
C GLY A 134 -22.83 2.61 -14.67
N GLU A 135 -22.18 1.47 -14.93
CA GLU A 135 -22.53 0.19 -14.29
C GLU A 135 -22.05 0.11 -12.83
N ILE A 136 -20.93 0.79 -12.51
CA ILE A 136 -20.49 0.93 -11.13
C ILE A 136 -21.32 2.04 -10.47
N ASN A 137 -22.09 1.68 -9.44
CA ASN A 137 -22.78 2.66 -8.61
C ASN A 137 -21.75 3.65 -8.02
N PRO A 138 -21.90 4.98 -8.23
CA PRO A 138 -20.99 5.99 -7.68
C PRO A 138 -20.74 5.86 -6.17
N ASP A 139 -21.75 5.46 -5.39
CA ASP A 139 -21.62 5.29 -3.93
C ASP A 139 -20.81 4.03 -3.54
N HIS A 140 -20.57 3.13 -4.49
CA HIS A 140 -19.76 1.92 -4.29
C HIS A 140 -18.32 2.09 -4.78
N VAL A 141 -17.98 3.21 -5.43
CA VAL A 141 -16.61 3.51 -5.85
C VAL A 141 -15.73 3.70 -4.61
N VAL A 142 -14.72 2.86 -4.47
CA VAL A 142 -13.79 2.92 -3.33
C VAL A 142 -12.58 3.77 -3.64
N THR A 143 -11.98 3.55 -4.82
CA THR A 143 -10.87 4.36 -5.32
C THR A 143 -11.36 5.09 -6.57
N PRO A 144 -11.56 6.41 -6.49
CA PRO A 144 -11.95 7.19 -7.65
C PRO A 144 -10.88 7.15 -8.75
N GLY A 145 -11.31 7.21 -10.00
CA GLY A 145 -10.43 7.14 -11.17
C GLY A 145 -9.35 8.20 -11.25
N ILE A 146 -9.46 9.30 -10.49
CA ILE A 146 -8.42 10.33 -10.41
C ILE A 146 -7.07 9.81 -9.90
N PHE A 147 -7.06 8.69 -9.16
CA PHE A 147 -5.84 8.05 -8.65
C PHE A 147 -5.32 6.93 -9.56
N VAL A 148 -5.90 6.75 -10.74
CA VAL A 148 -5.61 5.63 -11.64
C VAL A 148 -5.16 6.14 -13.00
N ASP A 149 -3.97 5.71 -13.43
CA ASP A 149 -3.44 6.09 -14.74
C ASP A 149 -3.73 5.04 -15.80
N ARG A 150 -3.66 3.75 -15.44
CA ARG A 150 -3.76 2.63 -16.37
C ARG A 150 -4.60 1.51 -15.76
N VAL A 151 -5.50 0.95 -16.57
CA VAL A 151 -6.27 -0.24 -16.23
C VAL A 151 -5.89 -1.37 -17.19
N LEU A 152 -5.54 -2.51 -16.62
CA LEU A 152 -5.27 -3.76 -17.32
C LEU A 152 -6.30 -4.80 -16.88
N HIS A 153 -7.07 -5.32 -17.83
CA HIS A 153 -8.00 -6.40 -17.56
C HIS A 153 -7.26 -7.74 -17.60
N VAL A 154 -7.25 -8.45 -16.47
CA VAL A 154 -6.79 -9.83 -16.38
C VAL A 154 -7.96 -10.64 -15.85
N PRO A 155 -8.71 -11.36 -16.71
CA PRO A 155 -9.92 -12.05 -16.30
C PRO A 155 -9.59 -13.29 -15.44
N TYR A 156 -9.94 -13.24 -14.16
CA TYR A 156 -9.99 -14.37 -13.23
C TYR A 156 -10.97 -14.06 -12.10
N GLY A 157 -11.29 -15.06 -11.28
CA GLY A 157 -12.35 -14.94 -10.26
C GLY A 157 -13.70 -15.40 -10.82
N ASP A 158 -14.53 -15.98 -9.95
CA ASP A 158 -15.87 -16.42 -10.35
C ASP A 158 -16.66 -15.22 -10.92
N PRO A 159 -17.41 -15.40 -12.01
CA PRO A 159 -18.25 -14.34 -12.55
C PRO A 159 -19.15 -13.79 -11.45
N THR A 160 -19.46 -12.50 -11.52
CA THR A 160 -20.33 -11.83 -10.54
C THR A 160 -21.71 -12.49 -10.54
N GLY A 161 -21.88 -13.50 -9.70
CA GLY A 161 -23.11 -14.24 -9.49
C GLY A 161 -23.73 -13.81 -8.17
N PHE A 162 -24.66 -12.88 -8.26
CA PHE A 162 -25.80 -12.79 -7.35
C PHE A 162 -27.06 -12.89 -8.21
#